data_AF-A0A3E1Y646-F1
#
_entry.id   AF-A0A3E1Y646-F1
#
_cell.length_a   1.000
_cell.length_b   1.000
_cell.length_c   1.000
_cell.angle_alpha   90.00
_cell.angle_beta   90.00
_cell.angle_gamma   90.00
#
_symmetry.space_group_name_H-M   'P 1'
#
loop_
_entity.id
_entity.type
_entity.pdbx_description
1 polymer ?
#
loop_
_entity_poly.entity_id
_entity_poly.type
_entity_poly.pdbx_seq_one_letter_code
_entity_poly.pdbx_strand_id
1 'polypeptide(L)'
;MAFSGGITDMLLIITILVCIVLYLPLYFITYRSIYNDEFLPKLEMAIATYEGRERSWLEKCKQDQLSNRALVLLFYVFDKTSKADYLAPSDKCADLLHKLYGISPKGIKNELDLIYKKDKRAKLESRHIVEVSKSFEEAYKVLETMQFEDGIKCLKSLEQQFPRP
;
A
#
# COMPACT_ATOMS: atom_id res chain seq x y z
N MET A 1 37.20 -32.60 -61.92
CA MET A 1 36.86 -32.47 -60.48
C MET A 1 36.09 -31.17 -60.28
N ALA A 2 34.75 -31.19 -60.32
CA ALA A 2 33.91 -30.02 -60.02
C ALA A 2 32.45 -30.38 -59.72
N PHE A 3 32.17 -31.56 -59.14
CA PHE A 3 30.80 -32.03 -58.85
C PHE A 3 30.48 -32.11 -57.35
N SER A 4 31.43 -31.79 -56.48
CA SER A 4 31.25 -31.95 -55.02
C SER A 4 30.39 -30.86 -54.37
N GLY A 5 30.43 -29.62 -54.88
CA GLY A 5 29.72 -28.48 -54.25
C GLY A 5 28.20 -28.52 -54.42
N GLY A 6 27.71 -28.89 -55.61
CA GLY A 6 26.26 -28.93 -55.87
C GLY A 6 25.51 -30.00 -55.09
N ILE A 7 26.16 -31.13 -54.78
CA ILE A 7 25.56 -32.21 -54.00
C ILE A 7 25.50 -31.83 -52.51
N THR A 8 26.57 -31.23 -51.98
CA THR A 8 26.60 -30.75 -50.59
C THR A 8 25.58 -29.64 -50.35
N ASP A 9 25.44 -28.70 -51.29
CA ASP A 9 24.49 -27.59 -51.18
C ASP A 9 23.03 -28.09 -51.26
N MET A 10 22.74 -29.04 -52.15
CA MET A 10 21.43 -29.71 -52.22
C MET A 10 21.09 -30.46 -50.92
N LEU A 11 22.03 -31.22 -50.37
CA LEU A 11 21.83 -31.95 -49.11
C LEU A 11 21.58 -31.00 -47.93
N LEU A 12 22.27 -29.86 -47.91
CA LEU A 12 22.09 -28.84 -46.88
C LEU A 12 20.69 -28.21 -46.97
N ILE A 13 20.21 -27.88 -48.17
CA ILE A 13 18.85 -27.37 -48.39
C ILE A 13 17.80 -28.39 -47.93
N ILE A 14 17.96 -29.67 -48.30
CA ILE A 14 17.05 -30.75 -47.89
C ILE A 14 17.03 -30.88 -46.37
N THR A 15 18.19 -30.81 -45.72
CA THR A 15 18.30 -30.92 -44.26
C THR A 15 17.58 -29.77 -43.56
N ILE A 16 17.75 -28.53 -44.05
CA ILE A 16 17.04 -27.36 -43.52
C ILE A 16 15.52 -27.54 -43.67
N LEU A 17 15.04 -27.96 -44.85
CA LEU A 17 13.61 -28.17 -45.08
C LEU A 17 13.05 -29.24 -44.14
N VAL A 18 13.77 -30.35 -43.95
CA VAL A 18 13.38 -31.41 -43.00
C VAL A 18 13.35 -30.87 -41.57
N CYS A 19 14.34 -30.09 -41.14
CA CYS A 19 14.36 -29.48 -39.82
C CYS A 19 13.17 -28.53 -39.59
N ILE A 20 12.82 -27.70 -40.58
CA ILE A 20 11.65 -26.81 -40.51
C ILE A 20 10.36 -27.62 -40.38
N VAL A 21 10.21 -28.67 -41.19
CA VAL A 21 9.03 -29.55 -41.17
C VAL A 21 8.93 -30.30 -39.84
N LEU A 22 10.06 -30.74 -39.25
CA LEU A 22 10.08 -31.41 -37.95
C LEU A 22 9.85 -30.46 -36.77
N TYR A 23 10.28 -29.20 -36.91
CA TYR A 23 10.08 -28.19 -35.86
C TYR A 23 8.59 -27.89 -35.62
N LEU A 24 7.78 -27.81 -36.68
CA LEU A 24 6.36 -27.50 -36.57
C LEU A 24 5.57 -28.46 -35.66
N PRO A 25 5.56 -29.79 -35.86
CA PRO A 25 4.87 -30.71 -34.97
C PRO A 25 5.49 -30.72 -33.57
N LEU A 26 6.81 -30.62 -33.44
CA LEU A 26 7.45 -30.55 -32.12
C LEU A 26 6.99 -29.30 -31.33
N TYR A 27 6.88 -28.16 -32.01
CA TYR A 27 6.42 -26.91 -31.41
C TYR A 27 4.93 -26.97 -31.06
N PHE A 28 4.08 -27.36 -32.00
CA PHE A 28 2.63 -27.30 -31.82
C PHE A 28 2.07 -28.44 -30.95
N ILE A 29 2.63 -29.65 -31.05
CA ILE A 29 2.12 -30.83 -30.32
C ILE A 29 2.80 -30.92 -28.97
N THR A 30 4.13 -30.85 -28.92
CA THR A 30 4.87 -31.11 -27.68
C THR A 30 5.05 -29.84 -26.86
N TYR A 31 5.74 -28.84 -27.40
CA TYR A 31 6.07 -27.63 -26.64
C TYR A 31 4.81 -26.87 -26.23
N ARG A 32 3.92 -26.58 -27.17
CA ARG A 32 2.73 -25.76 -26.91
C ARG A 32 1.76 -26.44 -25.95
N SER A 33 1.57 -27.75 -26.04
CA SER A 33 0.71 -28.48 -25.09
C SER A 33 1.33 -28.44 -23.68
N ILE A 34 2.59 -28.86 -23.53
CA ILE A 34 3.25 -28.86 -22.20
C ILE A 34 3.31 -27.45 -21.61
N TYR A 35 3.58 -26.44 -22.45
CA TYR A 35 3.61 -25.04 -22.02
C TYR A 35 2.25 -24.58 -21.49
N ASN A 36 1.15 -24.79 -22.24
CA ASN A 36 -0.17 -24.28 -21.85
C ASN A 36 -0.85 -25.14 -20.78
N ASP A 37 -0.65 -26.46 -20.80
CA ASP A 37 -1.38 -27.39 -19.95
C ASP A 37 -0.67 -27.64 -18.61
N GLU A 38 0.66 -27.52 -18.57
CA GLU A 38 1.44 -27.85 -17.38
C GLU A 38 2.24 -26.66 -16.83
N PHE A 39 3.02 -25.98 -17.67
CA PHE A 39 3.89 -24.91 -17.19
C PHE A 39 3.11 -23.63 -16.83
N LEU A 40 2.27 -23.15 -17.75
CA LEU A 40 1.53 -21.89 -17.59
C LEU A 40 0.63 -21.89 -16.35
N PRO A 41 -0.16 -22.95 -16.07
CA PRO A 41 -0.99 -22.98 -14.86
C PRO A 41 -0.16 -23.01 -13.58
N LYS A 42 0.98 -23.70 -13.56
CA LYS A 42 1.89 -23.71 -12.41
C LYS A 42 2.52 -22.33 -12.18
N LEU A 43 2.87 -21.63 -13.25
CA LEU A 43 3.40 -20.26 -13.18
C LEU A 43 2.34 -19.30 -12.65
N GLU A 44 1.12 -19.33 -13.19
CA GLU A 44 0.00 -18.50 -12.72
C GLU A 44 -0.33 -18.77 -11.25
N MET A 45 -0.33 -20.04 -10.84
CA MET A 45 -0.53 -20.43 -9.45
C MET A 45 0.59 -19.89 -8.54
N ALA A 46 1.86 -19.96 -8.99
CA ALA A 46 2.99 -19.43 -8.24
C ALA A 46 2.89 -17.91 -8.07
N ILE A 47 2.52 -17.19 -9.14
CA ILE A 47 2.27 -15.73 -9.12
C ILE A 47 1.13 -15.42 -8.16
N ALA A 48 -0.02 -16.08 -8.30
CA ALA A 48 -1.19 -15.86 -7.45
C ALA A 48 -0.89 -16.14 -5.97
N THR A 49 -0.10 -17.18 -5.68
CA THR A 49 0.33 -17.51 -4.31
C THR A 49 1.25 -16.44 -3.74
N TYR A 50 2.19 -15.94 -4.54
CA TYR A 50 3.10 -14.88 -4.13
C TYR A 50 2.35 -13.57 -3.86
N GLU A 51 1.52 -13.11 -4.81
CA GLU A 51 0.70 -11.92 -4.65
C GLU A 51 -0.27 -12.04 -3.47
N GLY A 52 -0.86 -13.22 -3.27
CA GLY A 52 -1.73 -13.49 -2.13
C GLY A 52 -0.99 -13.37 -0.79
N ARG A 53 0.25 -13.89 -0.72
CA ARG A 53 1.09 -13.73 0.46
C ARG A 53 1.48 -12.28 0.70
N GLU A 54 1.89 -11.55 -0.33
CA GLU A 54 2.25 -10.14 -0.24
C GLU A 54 1.07 -9.30 0.27
N ARG A 55 -0.13 -9.48 -0.31
CA ARG A 55 -1.36 -8.83 0.16
C ARG A 55 -1.66 -9.15 1.62
N SER A 56 -1.57 -10.42 2.02
CA SER A 56 -1.82 -10.82 3.40
C SER A 56 -0.84 -10.18 4.39
N TRP A 57 0.41 -9.98 3.97
CA TRP A 57 1.41 -9.32 4.79
C TRP A 57 1.15 -7.82 4.90
N LEU A 58 0.82 -7.16 3.78
CA LEU A 58 0.42 -5.75 3.77
C LEU A 58 -0.84 -5.50 4.62
N GLU A 59 -1.81 -6.41 4.60
CA GLU A 59 -3.00 -6.33 5.44
C GLU A 59 -2.67 -6.43 6.93
N LYS A 60 -1.77 -7.34 7.32
CA LYS A 60 -1.28 -7.42 8.71
C LYS A 60 -0.58 -6.13 9.12
N CYS A 61 0.34 -5.62 8.31
CA CYS A 61 1.02 -4.35 8.57
C CYS A 61 0.03 -3.19 8.72
N LYS A 62 -1.02 -3.16 7.89
CA LYS A 62 -2.08 -2.15 7.96
C LYS A 62 -2.93 -2.28 9.22
N GLN A 63 -3.20 -3.51 9.69
CA GLN A 63 -3.93 -3.76 10.93
C GLN A 63 -3.14 -3.34 12.18
N ASP A 64 -1.81 -3.49 12.16
CA ASP A 64 -0.93 -3.11 13.26
C ASP A 64 -0.63 -1.59 13.30
N GLN A 65 -0.85 -0.88 12.18
CA GLN A 65 -0.65 0.56 12.10
C GLN A 65 -1.81 1.34 12.74
N LEU A 66 -1.46 2.42 13.43
CA LEU A 66 -2.43 3.42 13.91
C LEU A 66 -3.16 4.05 12.72
N SER A 67 -4.42 4.42 12.93
CA SER A 67 -5.14 5.20 11.93
C SER A 67 -4.44 6.53 11.64
N ASN A 68 -4.59 7.04 10.42
CA ASN A 68 -4.00 8.33 10.01
C ASN A 68 -4.37 9.47 10.98
N ARG A 69 -5.63 9.48 11.46
CA ARG A 69 -6.10 10.46 12.44
C ARG A 69 -5.42 10.28 13.78
N ALA A 70 -5.28 9.05 14.30
CA ALA A 70 -4.56 8.79 15.54
C ALA A 70 -3.10 9.27 15.47
N LEU A 71 -2.42 9.09 14.32
CA LEU A 71 -1.07 9.61 14.11
C LEU A 71 -1.02 11.15 14.15
N VAL A 72 -1.98 11.83 13.51
CA VAL A 72 -2.07 13.29 13.57
C VAL A 72 -2.41 13.78 14.99
N LEU A 73 -3.28 13.08 15.71
CA LEU A 73 -3.61 13.38 17.11
C LEU A 73 -2.39 13.24 18.03
N LEU A 74 -1.58 12.18 17.86
CA LEU A 74 -0.34 12.01 18.61
C LEU A 74 0.64 13.15 18.34
N PHE A 75 0.82 13.54 17.08
CA PHE A 75 1.67 14.67 16.75
C PHE A 75 1.14 15.98 17.35
N TYR A 76 -0.18 16.22 17.31
CA TYR A 76 -0.80 17.37 17.96
C TYR A 76 -0.49 17.40 19.46
N VAL A 77 -0.59 16.26 20.15
CA VAL A 77 -0.28 16.16 21.57
C VAL A 77 1.19 16.50 21.82
N PHE A 78 2.13 15.95 21.04
CA PHE A 78 3.55 16.27 21.19
C PHE A 78 3.86 17.75 20.90
N ASP A 79 3.26 18.33 19.87
CA ASP A 79 3.43 19.74 19.52
C ASP A 79 2.94 20.68 20.65
N LYS A 80 1.77 20.41 21.21
CA LYS A 80 1.18 21.24 22.27
C LYS A 80 1.86 21.07 23.62
N THR A 81 2.27 19.84 23.97
CA THR A 81 2.97 19.57 25.23
C THR A 81 4.41 20.06 25.22
N SER A 82 5.10 20.00 24.06
CA SER A 82 6.45 20.57 23.89
C SER A 82 6.47 22.09 23.76
N LYS A 83 5.30 22.73 23.61
CA LYS A 83 5.15 24.18 23.34
C LYS A 83 5.86 24.63 22.06
N ALA A 84 6.05 23.71 21.11
CA ALA A 84 6.62 24.02 19.80
C ALA A 84 5.66 24.87 18.94
N ASP A 85 4.35 24.66 19.10
CA ASP A 85 3.25 25.36 18.41
C ASP A 85 3.43 25.44 16.88
N TYR A 86 3.99 24.38 16.31
CA TYR A 86 4.27 24.27 14.88
C TYR A 86 3.02 23.87 14.08
N LEU A 87 2.11 23.10 14.71
CA LEU A 87 1.05 22.44 13.98
C LEU A 87 -0.07 23.42 13.58
N ALA A 88 -0.31 23.53 12.28
CA ALA A 88 -1.37 24.34 11.69
C ALA A 88 -2.03 23.64 10.50
N PRO A 89 -3.31 23.92 10.17
CA PRO A 89 -4.02 23.37 9.01
C PRO A 89 -3.51 24.00 7.69
N SER A 90 -2.26 23.74 7.35
CA SER A 90 -1.54 24.31 6.20
C SER A 90 -0.89 23.22 5.36
N ASP A 91 -0.66 23.53 4.07
CA ASP A 91 0.00 22.59 3.16
C ASP A 91 1.43 22.26 3.61
N LYS A 92 2.15 23.23 4.20
CA LYS A 92 3.49 23.01 4.75
C LYS A 92 3.51 21.96 5.88
N CYS A 93 2.52 22.01 6.77
CA CYS A 93 2.41 21.01 7.85
C CYS A 93 2.00 19.65 7.29
N ALA A 94 1.08 19.62 6.33
CA ALA A 94 0.67 18.39 5.67
C ALA A 94 1.84 17.70 4.94
N ASP A 95 2.70 18.47 4.27
CA ASP A 95 3.89 17.96 3.61
C ASP A 95 4.94 17.44 4.59
N LEU A 96 5.11 18.09 5.74
CA LEU A 96 6.01 17.62 6.80
C LEU A 96 5.53 16.28 7.37
N LEU A 97 4.26 16.22 7.78
CA LEU A 97 3.67 15.01 8.34
C LEU A 97 3.59 13.88 7.30
N HIS A 98 3.44 14.21 6.01
CA HIS A 98 3.53 13.23 4.93
C HIS A 98 4.92 12.58 4.89
N LYS A 99 5.99 13.38 5.02
CA LYS A 99 7.37 12.85 5.07
C LYS A 99 7.64 12.01 6.32
N LEU A 100 6.98 12.33 7.45
CA LEU A 100 7.16 11.59 8.70
C LEU A 100 6.38 10.28 8.75
N TYR A 101 5.14 10.27 8.26
CA TYR A 101 4.22 9.15 8.41
C TYR A 101 3.90 8.40 7.12
N GLY A 102 4.34 8.90 5.96
CA GLY A 102 4.02 8.32 4.65
C GLY A 102 2.56 8.47 4.23
N ILE A 103 1.74 9.22 4.97
CA ILE A 103 0.31 9.42 4.70
C ILE A 103 0.11 10.51 3.66
N SER A 104 -0.87 10.39 2.76
CA SER A 104 -1.16 11.42 1.76
C SER A 104 -1.33 12.83 2.38
N PRO A 105 -0.71 13.89 1.82
CA PRO A 105 -0.85 15.25 2.33
C PRO A 105 -2.30 15.73 2.41
N LYS A 106 -3.12 15.36 1.42
CA LYS A 106 -4.56 15.68 1.40
C LYS A 106 -5.31 15.06 2.59
N GLY A 107 -5.02 13.80 2.92
CA GLY A 107 -5.59 13.13 4.07
C GLY A 107 -5.21 13.83 5.37
N ILE A 108 -3.92 14.12 5.55
CA ILE A 108 -3.42 14.83 6.72
C ILE A 108 -4.08 16.21 6.86
N LYS A 109 -4.18 16.97 5.77
CA LYS A 109 -4.81 18.30 5.78
C LYS A 109 -6.28 18.22 6.22
N ASN A 110 -7.01 17.21 5.77
CA ASN A 110 -8.39 16.99 6.22
C ASN A 110 -8.47 16.69 7.72
N GLU A 111 -7.55 15.89 8.25
CA GLU A 111 -7.50 15.59 9.69
C GLU A 111 -7.08 16.81 10.52
N LEU A 112 -6.11 17.60 10.06
CA LEU A 112 -5.75 18.88 10.67
C LEU A 112 -6.92 19.86 10.62
N ASP A 113 -7.65 19.92 9.52
CA ASP A 113 -8.85 20.74 9.40
C ASP A 113 -9.90 20.34 10.45
N LEU A 114 -10.13 19.04 10.69
CA LEU A 114 -11.00 18.59 11.77
C LEU A 114 -10.47 18.98 13.15
N ILE A 115 -9.15 18.94 13.37
CA ILE A 115 -8.54 19.33 14.64
C ILE A 115 -8.56 20.85 14.88
N TYR A 116 -8.56 21.70 13.85
CA TYR A 116 -8.44 23.16 14.05
C TYR A 116 -9.71 23.95 13.69
N LYS A 117 -10.55 23.43 12.80
CA LYS A 117 -11.71 24.16 12.26
C LYS A 117 -13.03 23.66 12.86
N LYS A 118 -13.65 24.49 13.69
CA LYS A 118 -14.91 24.17 14.39
C LYS A 118 -16.07 23.86 13.44
N ASP A 119 -16.16 24.58 12.31
CA ASP A 119 -17.19 24.37 11.29
C ASP A 119 -17.10 23.00 10.64
N LYS A 120 -15.89 22.45 10.50
CA LYS A 120 -15.68 21.10 9.97
C LYS A 120 -16.14 20.04 10.95
N ARG A 121 -15.89 20.23 12.25
CA ARG A 121 -16.38 19.32 13.30
C ARG A 121 -17.90 19.30 13.41
N ALA A 122 -18.53 20.48 13.32
CA ALA A 122 -19.98 20.61 13.42
C ALA A 122 -20.74 19.93 12.27
N LYS A 123 -20.08 19.69 11.13
CA LYS A 123 -20.65 19.02 9.95
C LYS A 123 -20.33 17.52 9.89
N LEU A 124 -19.76 16.95 10.96
CA LEU A 124 -19.50 15.51 11.01
C LEU A 124 -20.81 14.73 11.06
N GLU A 125 -20.96 13.79 10.13
CA GLU A 125 -22.06 12.83 10.15
C GLU A 125 -21.87 11.80 11.28
N SER A 126 -22.97 11.18 11.74
CA SER A 126 -22.97 10.20 12.82
C SER A 126 -21.94 9.08 12.65
N ARG A 127 -21.80 8.53 11.44
CA ARG A 127 -20.78 7.51 11.13
C ARG A 127 -19.35 8.02 11.35
N HIS A 128 -19.06 9.23 10.89
CA HIS A 128 -17.73 9.82 11.03
C HIS A 128 -17.41 10.17 12.49
N ILE A 129 -18.40 10.51 13.31
CA ILE A 129 -18.22 10.73 14.75
C ILE A 129 -17.68 9.47 15.42
N VAL A 130 -18.25 8.30 15.12
CA VAL A 130 -17.77 7.01 15.67
C VAL A 130 -16.32 6.73 15.26
N GLU A 131 -15.97 6.96 13.99
CA GLU A 131 -14.60 6.78 13.50
C GLU A 131 -13.61 7.77 14.16
N VAL A 132 -14.05 8.99 14.45
CA VAL A 132 -13.27 9.98 15.21
C VAL A 132 -13.05 9.49 16.63
N SER A 133 -14.10 9.08 17.35
CA SER A 133 -13.98 8.54 18.72
C SER A 133 -13.02 7.35 18.78
N LYS A 134 -13.11 6.42 17.83
CA LYS A 134 -12.17 5.29 17.74
C LYS A 134 -10.71 5.76 17.57
N SER A 135 -10.48 6.82 16.79
CA SER A 135 -9.13 7.35 16.59
C SER A 135 -8.57 8.01 17.86
N PHE A 136 -9.43 8.64 18.68
CA PHE A 136 -9.05 9.14 20.00
C PHE A 136 -8.68 7.99 20.94
N GLU A 137 -9.49 6.93 20.98
CA GLU A 137 -9.18 5.72 21.77
C GLU A 137 -7.84 5.08 21.37
N GLU A 138 -7.56 4.98 20.07
CA GLU A 138 -6.27 4.50 19.56
C GLU A 138 -5.11 5.36 20.08
N ALA A 139 -5.24 6.69 20.01
CA ALA A 139 -4.22 7.61 20.50
C ALA A 139 -4.06 7.56 22.03
N TYR A 140 -5.15 7.42 22.80
CA TYR A 140 -5.08 7.23 24.25
C TYR A 140 -4.30 5.99 24.64
N LYS A 141 -4.56 4.84 24.00
CA LYS A 141 -3.83 3.59 24.28
C LYS A 141 -2.31 3.77 24.15
N VAL A 142 -1.87 4.52 23.14
CA VAL A 142 -0.45 4.82 22.94
C VAL A 142 0.08 5.70 24.07
N LEU A 143 -0.61 6.79 24.39
CA LEU A 143 -0.18 7.72 25.44
C LEU A 143 -0.19 7.07 26.84
N GLU A 144 -1.15 6.21 27.12
CA GLU A 144 -1.24 5.39 28.35
C GLU A 144 -0.08 4.40 28.43
N THR A 145 0.23 3.71 27.33
CA THR A 145 1.39 2.81 27.24
C THR A 145 2.70 3.56 27.48
N MET A 146 2.81 4.79 26.97
CA MET A 146 3.94 5.69 27.21
C MET A 146 3.95 6.31 28.62
N GLN A 147 2.90 6.11 29.42
CA GLN A 147 2.69 6.77 30.72
C GLN A 147 2.75 8.31 30.63
N PHE A 148 2.29 8.88 29.50
CA PHE A 148 2.39 10.31 29.24
C PHE A 148 1.15 11.08 29.70
N GLU A 149 1.07 11.36 30.99
CA GLU A 149 -0.11 11.99 31.61
C GLU A 149 -0.50 13.35 31.02
N ASP A 150 0.48 14.22 30.77
CA ASP A 150 0.22 15.54 30.19
C ASP A 150 -0.33 15.43 28.77
N GLY A 151 0.13 14.43 28.02
CA GLY A 151 -0.41 14.11 26.71
C GLY A 151 -1.85 13.65 26.77
N ILE A 152 -2.19 12.78 27.74
CA ILE A 152 -3.58 12.32 27.97
C ILE A 152 -4.49 13.51 28.32
N LYS A 153 -4.05 14.42 29.20
CA LYS A 153 -4.81 15.62 29.56
C LYS A 153 -5.03 16.52 28.34
N CYS A 154 -4.00 16.73 27.53
CA CYS A 154 -4.08 17.50 26.29
C CYS A 154 -5.08 16.88 25.30
N LEU A 155 -5.02 15.57 25.10
CA LEU A 155 -5.91 14.87 24.18
C LEU A 155 -7.37 14.92 24.66
N LYS A 156 -7.61 14.78 25.98
CA LYS A 156 -8.95 14.95 26.59
C LYS A 156 -9.53 16.34 26.34
N SER A 157 -8.72 17.40 26.46
CA SER A 157 -9.21 18.76 26.22
C SER A 157 -9.55 19.00 24.74
N LEU A 158 -8.90 18.28 23.83
CA LEU A 158 -9.22 18.34 22.39
C LEU A 158 -10.51 17.56 22.09
N GLU A 159 -10.63 16.34 22.60
CA GLU A 159 -11.78 15.46 22.38
C GLU A 159 -13.10 16.10 22.84
N GLN A 160 -13.09 16.82 23.96
CA GLN A 160 -14.26 17.57 24.47
C GLN A 160 -14.84 18.59 23.47
N GLN A 161 -14.07 18.97 22.44
CA GLN A 161 -14.51 19.91 21.42
C GLN A 161 -15.13 19.23 20.20
N PHE A 162 -15.21 17.90 20.17
CA PHE A 162 -15.87 17.12 19.15
C PHE A 162 -17.30 16.77 19.57
N PRO A 163 -18.24 16.62 18.61
CA PRO A 163 -19.57 16.10 18.90
C PRO A 163 -19.46 14.69 19.50
N ARG A 164 -20.29 14.39 20.51
CA ARG A 164 -20.38 13.02 21.04
C ARG A 164 -21.34 12.19 20.17
N PRO A 165 -21.07 10.89 19.98
CA PRO A 165 -22.03 9.98 19.37
C PRO A 165 -23.33 9.89 20.18
#